data_AF-A0A964LB60-F1
#
_entry.id   AF-A0A964LB60-F1
#
_cell.length_a   1.000
_cell.length_b   1.000
_cell.length_c   1.000
_cell.angle_alpha   90.00
_cell.angle_beta   90.00
_cell.angle_gamma   90.00
#
_symmetry.space_group_name_H-M   'P 1'
#
loop_
_entity.id
_entity.type
_entity.pdbx_description
1 polymer ?
#
loop_
_entity_poly.entity_id
_entity_poly.type
_entity_poly.pdbx_seq_one_letter_code
_entity_poly.pdbx_strand_id
1 'polypeptide(L)'
;MTQQFPGSRRTAKVLFVIFIIVAVGSFLWGFFVVERVRERAKETDGALRSIAFACLCYAQQGDHHWPDSEEALSGAASPWDCAILATVSTAAAIPAWPPTREAALAGMVAPRTAAEALKIAGLEFSKNPADPPRVHARGNPSGLDTLTIVNDWLAKYQSSQVSKP
;
A
#
# COMPACT_ATOMS: atom_id res chain seq x y z
N MET A 1 54.21 -0.60 43.08
CA MET A 1 53.59 -1.87 42.65
C MET A 1 52.81 -1.63 41.37
N THR A 2 53.44 -1.83 40.24
CA THR A 2 52.81 -1.77 38.91
C THR A 2 52.24 -3.15 38.60
N GLN A 3 50.93 -3.33 38.74
CA GLN A 3 50.26 -4.53 38.22
C GLN A 3 50.26 -4.46 36.70
N GLN A 4 51.28 -5.08 36.10
CA GLN A 4 51.36 -5.32 34.67
C GLN A 4 50.49 -6.55 34.39
N PHE A 5 49.25 -6.36 33.96
CA PHE A 5 48.36 -7.46 33.57
C PHE A 5 48.98 -8.24 32.39
N PRO A 6 49.53 -9.47 32.61
CA PRO A 6 50.07 -10.30 31.54
C PRO A 6 48.86 -10.94 30.84
N GLY A 7 48.27 -10.19 29.92
CA GLY A 7 47.03 -10.58 29.24
C GLY A 7 46.38 -9.48 28.40
N SER A 8 46.76 -8.21 28.62
CA SER A 8 46.05 -7.05 28.04
C SER A 8 45.94 -7.07 26.51
N ARG A 9 46.97 -7.54 25.79
CA ARG A 9 46.96 -7.62 24.32
C ARG A 9 46.05 -8.73 23.78
N ARG A 10 45.95 -9.87 24.48
CA ARG A 10 45.04 -10.96 24.08
C ARG A 10 43.59 -10.58 24.36
N THR A 11 43.32 -10.01 25.53
CA THR A 11 41.99 -9.53 25.90
C THR A 11 41.52 -8.40 24.98
N ALA A 12 42.40 -7.43 24.66
CA ALA A 12 42.07 -6.36 23.71
C ALA A 12 41.79 -6.90 22.30
N LYS A 13 42.56 -7.88 21.82
CA LYS A 13 42.29 -8.54 20.52
C LYS A 13 40.93 -9.23 20.52
N VAL A 14 40.58 -9.96 21.59
CA VAL A 14 39.27 -10.63 21.69
C VAL A 14 38.13 -9.62 21.68
N LEU A 15 38.23 -8.54 22.47
CA LEU A 15 37.22 -7.48 22.48
C LEU A 15 37.08 -6.79 21.11
N PHE A 16 38.19 -6.55 20.42
CA PHE A 16 38.16 -5.95 19.09
C PHE A 16 37.51 -6.88 18.05
N VAL A 17 37.78 -8.18 18.12
CA VAL A 17 37.13 -9.19 17.26
C VAL A 17 35.62 -9.25 17.53
N ILE A 18 35.20 -9.25 18.80
CA ILE A 18 33.78 -9.20 19.17
C ILE A 18 33.13 -7.92 18.65
N PHE A 19 33.79 -6.76 18.82
CA PHE A 19 33.30 -5.49 18.32
C PHE A 19 33.10 -5.51 16.81
N ILE A 20 34.05 -6.05 16.05
CA ILE A 20 33.91 -6.20 14.58
C ILE A 20 32.73 -7.11 14.25
N ILE A 21 32.59 -8.27 14.92
CA ILE A 21 31.48 -9.20 14.67
C ILE A 21 30.14 -8.53 14.94
N VAL A 22 30.01 -7.80 16.04
CA VAL A 22 28.78 -7.08 16.39
C VAL A 22 28.51 -5.97 15.37
N ALA A 23 29.52 -5.19 14.98
CA ALA A 23 29.35 -4.11 14.00
C ALA A 23 28.90 -4.64 12.63
N VAL A 24 29.53 -5.72 12.14
CA VAL A 24 29.14 -6.38 10.87
C VAL A 24 27.75 -6.98 11.00
N GLY A 25 27.45 -7.64 12.13
CA GLY A 25 26.13 -8.20 12.41
C GLY A 25 25.01 -7.14 12.40
N SER A 26 25.23 -6.02 13.08
CA SER A 26 24.29 -4.89 13.10
C SER A 26 24.11 -4.26 11.71
N PHE A 27 25.19 -4.16 10.92
CA PHE A 27 25.11 -3.63 9.55
C PHE A 27 24.28 -4.53 8.63
N LEU A 28 24.56 -5.85 8.64
CA LEU A 28 23.80 -6.83 7.86
C LEU A 28 22.34 -6.89 8.30
N TRP A 29 22.08 -6.84 9.61
CA TRP A 29 20.73 -6.79 10.14
C TRP A 29 19.97 -5.54 9.67
N GLY A 30 20.61 -4.37 9.73
CA GLY A 30 20.04 -3.12 9.22
C GLY A 30 19.64 -3.22 7.75
N PHE A 31 20.51 -3.79 6.92
CA PHE A 31 20.21 -4.00 5.50
C PHE A 31 19.02 -4.94 5.29
N PHE A 32 18.98 -6.07 6.01
CA PHE A 32 17.89 -7.03 5.92
C PHE A 32 16.54 -6.43 6.36
N VAL A 33 16.53 -5.63 7.42
CA VAL A 33 15.31 -4.93 7.88
C VAL A 33 14.82 -3.97 6.80
N VAL A 34 15.71 -3.21 6.16
CA VAL A 34 15.33 -2.26 5.09
C VAL A 34 14.75 -3.00 3.88
N GLU A 35 15.35 -4.10 3.45
CA GLU A 35 14.79 -4.92 2.36
C GLU A 35 13.41 -5.47 2.71
N ARG A 36 13.25 -6.03 3.91
CA ARG A 36 11.97 -6.56 4.37
C ARG A 36 10.87 -5.50 4.45
N VAL A 37 11.20 -4.30 4.93
CA VAL A 37 10.25 -3.18 4.97
C VAL A 37 9.87 -2.75 3.56
N ARG A 38 10.81 -2.73 2.61
CA ARG A 38 10.53 -2.40 1.20
C ARG A 38 9.66 -3.46 0.51
N GLU A 39 9.90 -4.74 0.74
CA GLU A 39 9.06 -5.82 0.24
C GLU A 39 7.62 -5.66 0.77
N ARG A 40 7.48 -5.49 2.09
CA ARG A 40 6.17 -5.29 2.73
C ARG A 40 5.46 -4.03 2.26
N ALA A 41 6.22 -2.96 1.97
CA ALA A 41 5.67 -1.73 1.40
C ALA A 41 5.10 -1.96 0.00
N LYS A 42 5.77 -2.74 -0.85
CA LYS A 42 5.26 -3.10 -2.18
C LYS A 42 3.99 -3.94 -2.11
N GLU A 43 3.92 -4.89 -1.19
CA GLU A 43 2.71 -5.69 -0.95
C GLU A 43 1.53 -4.83 -0.48
N THR A 44 1.79 -3.94 0.47
CA THR A 44 0.79 -2.99 0.99
C THR A 44 0.31 -2.05 -0.10
N ASP A 45 1.23 -1.54 -0.91
CA ASP A 45 0.93 -0.69 -2.05
C ASP A 45 0.08 -1.38 -3.11
N GLY A 46 0.36 -2.65 -3.40
CA GLY A 46 -0.47 -3.48 -4.29
C GLY A 46 -1.89 -3.68 -3.72
N ALA A 47 -2.00 -3.89 -2.40
CA ALA A 47 -3.29 -4.01 -1.72
C ALA A 47 -4.09 -2.71 -1.76
N LEU A 48 -3.46 -1.58 -1.44
CA LEU A 48 -4.07 -0.24 -1.48
C LEU A 48 -4.62 0.11 -2.86
N ARG A 49 -3.80 -0.10 -3.90
CA ARG A 49 -4.18 0.18 -5.30
C ARG A 49 -5.29 -0.75 -5.77
N SER A 50 -5.26 -2.03 -5.38
CA SER A 50 -6.31 -3.00 -5.74
C SER A 50 -7.65 -2.67 -5.09
N ILE A 51 -7.66 -2.32 -3.81
CA ILE A 51 -8.88 -1.93 -3.10
C ILE A 51 -9.46 -0.65 -3.67
N ALA A 52 -8.62 0.36 -3.92
CA ALA A 52 -9.08 1.60 -4.52
C ALA A 52 -9.69 1.36 -5.91
N PHE A 53 -9.06 0.53 -6.73
CA PHE A 53 -9.60 0.15 -8.04
C PHE A 53 -10.93 -0.61 -7.92
N ALA A 54 -11.04 -1.55 -6.98
CA ALA A 54 -12.27 -2.28 -6.73
C ALA A 54 -13.40 -1.35 -6.25
N CYS A 55 -13.09 -0.33 -5.43
CA CYS A 55 -14.06 0.70 -5.02
C CYS A 55 -14.57 1.54 -6.20
N LEU A 56 -13.67 1.93 -7.12
CA LEU A 56 -14.06 2.62 -8.35
C LEU A 56 -14.98 1.74 -9.21
N CYS A 57 -14.66 0.46 -9.35
CA CYS A 57 -15.49 -0.47 -10.11
C CYS A 57 -16.84 -0.73 -9.43
N TYR A 58 -16.87 -0.78 -8.10
CA TYR A 58 -18.12 -0.86 -7.33
C TYR A 58 -19.00 0.36 -7.65
N ALA A 59 -18.43 1.56 -7.56
CA ALA A 59 -19.15 2.79 -7.85
C ALA A 59 -19.59 2.90 -9.32
N GLN A 60 -18.84 2.36 -10.27
CA GLN A 60 -19.27 2.32 -11.66
C GLN A 60 -20.43 1.33 -11.90
N GLN A 61 -20.42 0.19 -11.23
CA GLN A 61 -21.45 -0.85 -11.39
C GLN A 61 -22.74 -0.52 -10.63
N GLY A 62 -22.65 0.18 -9.50
CA GLY A 62 -23.77 0.52 -8.62
C GLY A 62 -24.30 1.94 -8.77
N ASP A 63 -24.39 2.47 -10.00
CA ASP A 63 -24.94 3.81 -10.29
C ASP A 63 -24.30 4.95 -9.47
N HIS A 64 -22.97 4.95 -9.35
CA HIS A 64 -22.17 5.96 -8.63
C HIS A 64 -22.27 5.91 -7.10
N HIS A 65 -22.75 4.81 -6.53
CA HIS A 65 -22.75 4.60 -5.08
C HIS A 65 -21.46 3.92 -4.62
N TRP A 66 -20.89 4.42 -3.53
CA TRP A 66 -19.71 3.83 -2.90
C TRP A 66 -20.09 2.59 -2.07
N PRO A 67 -19.15 1.66 -1.81
CA PRO A 67 -19.41 0.57 -0.89
C PRO A 67 -19.68 1.11 0.53
N ASP A 68 -20.68 0.55 1.20
CA ASP A 68 -21.10 0.98 2.55
C ASP A 68 -20.26 0.33 3.66
N SER A 69 -19.61 -0.80 3.35
CA SER A 69 -18.82 -1.58 4.31
C SER A 69 -17.72 -2.40 3.62
N GLU A 70 -16.74 -2.87 4.41
CA GLU A 70 -15.69 -3.78 3.90
C GLU A 70 -16.27 -5.12 3.46
N GLU A 71 -17.36 -5.57 4.09
CA GLU A 71 -18.10 -6.79 3.73
C GLU A 71 -18.79 -6.66 2.38
N ALA A 72 -19.36 -5.47 2.08
CA ALA A 72 -19.96 -5.20 0.79
C ALA A 72 -18.94 -5.30 -0.35
N LEU A 73 -17.71 -4.84 -0.11
CA LEU A 73 -16.62 -4.93 -1.09
C LEU A 73 -16.03 -6.34 -1.18
N SER A 74 -15.83 -7.03 -0.05
CA SER A 74 -15.24 -8.37 -0.03
C SER A 74 -16.19 -9.48 -0.50
N GLY A 75 -17.50 -9.30 -0.34
CA GLY A 75 -18.53 -10.20 -0.86
C GLY A 75 -18.82 -9.98 -2.35
N ALA A 76 -18.46 -8.83 -2.92
CA ALA A 76 -18.73 -8.51 -4.30
C ALA A 76 -17.56 -8.95 -5.21
N ALA A 77 -17.68 -10.15 -5.79
CA ALA A 77 -16.68 -10.67 -6.74
C ALA A 77 -16.58 -9.82 -8.03
N SER A 78 -17.71 -9.30 -8.53
CA SER A 78 -17.77 -8.54 -9.79
C SER A 78 -16.97 -7.21 -9.77
N PRO A 79 -17.05 -6.39 -8.72
CA PRO A 79 -16.20 -5.20 -8.57
C PRO A 79 -14.70 -5.52 -8.42
N TRP A 80 -14.34 -6.66 -7.82
CA TRP A 80 -12.95 -7.08 -7.63
C TRP A 80 -12.30 -7.57 -8.93
N ASP A 81 -13.05 -8.31 -9.76
CA ASP A 81 -12.59 -8.85 -11.04
C ASP A 81 -12.91 -7.95 -12.25
N CYS A 82 -13.32 -6.72 -11.97
CA CYS A 82 -13.51 -5.67 -12.96
C CYS A 82 -12.22 -5.44 -13.77
N ALA A 83 -12.26 -5.70 -15.08
CA ALA A 83 -11.10 -5.55 -15.95
C ALA A 83 -10.90 -4.10 -16.44
N ILE A 84 -12.01 -3.36 -16.63
CA ILE A 84 -12.02 -2.05 -17.28
C ILE A 84 -12.92 -1.08 -16.52
N LEU A 85 -12.36 0.07 -16.14
CA LEU A 85 -13.12 1.25 -15.72
C LEU A 85 -13.41 2.10 -16.95
N ALA A 86 -14.66 2.53 -17.08
CA ALA A 86 -15.05 3.52 -18.06
C ALA A 86 -14.36 4.84 -17.68
N THR A 87 -13.38 5.24 -18.48
CA THR A 87 -12.74 6.53 -18.33
C THR A 87 -13.66 7.60 -18.90
N VAL A 88 -13.87 8.69 -18.17
CA VAL A 88 -14.51 9.87 -18.74
C VAL A 88 -13.52 10.43 -19.77
N SER A 89 -13.76 10.09 -21.04
CA SER A 89 -12.96 10.55 -22.17
C SER A 89 -13.22 12.03 -22.40
N THR A 90 -12.50 12.89 -21.67
CA THR A 90 -12.18 14.22 -22.20
C THR A 90 -10.89 14.06 -22.98
N ALA A 91 -10.97 14.19 -24.31
CA ALA A 91 -9.94 13.91 -25.31
C ALA A 91 -8.59 14.66 -25.17
N ALA A 92 -8.32 15.31 -24.04
CA ALA A 92 -7.11 16.09 -23.78
C ALA A 92 -6.44 15.80 -22.42
N ALA A 93 -7.00 14.95 -21.56
CA ALA A 93 -6.45 14.68 -20.23
C ALA A 93 -6.22 13.19 -20.00
N ILE A 94 -5.04 12.84 -19.50
CA ILE A 94 -4.76 11.51 -18.94
C ILE A 94 -5.82 11.28 -17.84
N PRO A 95 -6.61 10.19 -17.89
CA PRO A 95 -7.63 9.93 -16.89
C PRO A 95 -6.98 9.91 -15.51
N ALA A 96 -7.60 10.62 -14.57
CA ALA A 96 -7.02 10.82 -13.25
C ALA A 96 -6.96 9.54 -12.39
N TRP A 97 -7.64 8.49 -12.83
CA TRP A 97 -7.62 7.15 -12.26
C TRP A 97 -7.25 6.13 -13.36
N PRO A 98 -6.64 5.00 -12.99
CA PRO A 98 -6.21 3.98 -13.93
C PRO A 98 -7.41 3.34 -14.67
N PRO A 99 -7.31 3.08 -15.99
CA PRO A 99 -8.40 2.49 -16.78
C PRO A 99 -8.54 0.97 -16.57
N THR A 100 -7.48 0.29 -16.17
CA THR A 100 -7.46 -1.17 -15.97
C THR A 100 -6.78 -1.54 -14.66
N ARG A 101 -7.07 -2.75 -14.17
CA ARG A 101 -6.47 -3.27 -12.93
C ARG A 101 -4.95 -3.39 -13.04
N GLU A 102 -4.43 -3.78 -14.20
CA GLU A 102 -3.00 -3.89 -14.46
C GLU A 102 -2.32 -2.50 -14.42
N ALA A 103 -2.98 -1.49 -14.98
CA ALA A 103 -2.51 -0.11 -14.92
C ALA A 103 -2.55 0.43 -13.48
N ALA A 104 -3.56 0.05 -12.70
CA ALA A 104 -3.67 0.43 -11.30
C ALA A 104 -2.55 -0.18 -10.45
N LEU A 105 -2.16 -1.43 -10.74
CA LEU A 105 -1.09 -2.13 -10.04
C LEU A 105 0.31 -1.65 -10.44
N ALA A 106 0.49 -1.04 -11.62
CA ALA A 106 1.77 -0.52 -12.10
C ALA A 106 2.95 -1.52 -11.93
N GLY A 107 2.69 -2.81 -12.20
CA GLY A 107 3.67 -3.89 -12.07
C GLY A 107 3.87 -4.44 -10.65
N MET A 108 3.06 -4.03 -9.68
CA MET A 108 3.03 -4.60 -8.32
C MET A 108 2.24 -5.90 -8.26
N VAL A 109 2.53 -6.70 -7.22
CA VAL A 109 1.85 -7.96 -6.97
C VAL A 109 0.43 -7.67 -6.50
N ALA A 110 -0.55 -8.22 -7.24
CA ALA A 110 -1.95 -8.17 -6.85
C ALA A 110 -2.23 -9.13 -5.68
N PRO A 111 -3.00 -8.73 -4.66
CA PRO A 111 -3.60 -9.66 -3.72
C PRO A 111 -4.53 -10.64 -4.47
N ARG A 112 -4.65 -11.88 -3.98
CA ARG A 112 -5.50 -12.87 -4.66
C ARG A 112 -6.98 -12.55 -4.46
N THR A 113 -7.35 -12.01 -3.30
CA THR A 113 -8.75 -11.71 -2.95
C THR A 113 -8.91 -10.35 -2.31
N ALA A 114 -10.12 -9.77 -2.41
CA ALA A 114 -10.49 -8.53 -1.73
C ALA A 114 -10.32 -8.65 -0.21
N ALA A 115 -10.68 -9.80 0.37
CA ALA A 115 -10.54 -10.07 1.79
C ALA A 115 -9.07 -10.08 2.26
N GLU A 116 -8.14 -10.59 1.45
CA GLU A 116 -6.71 -10.51 1.75
C GLU A 116 -6.20 -9.07 1.67
N ALA A 117 -6.64 -8.32 0.66
CA ALA A 117 -6.29 -6.93 0.52
C ALA A 117 -6.79 -6.11 1.72
N LEU A 118 -8.02 -6.35 2.18
CA LEU A 118 -8.66 -5.64 3.31
C LEU A 118 -8.04 -5.96 4.69
N LYS A 119 -7.29 -7.07 4.78
CA LYS A 119 -6.46 -7.36 5.96
C LYS A 119 -5.19 -6.51 6.00
N ILE A 120 -4.70 -6.06 4.85
CA ILE A 120 -3.44 -5.30 4.71
C ILE A 120 -3.72 -3.80 4.65
N ALA A 121 -4.73 -3.41 3.89
CA ALA A 121 -5.23 -2.06 3.73
C ALA A 121 -6.66 -1.99 4.25
N GLY A 122 -7.09 -0.87 4.81
CA GLY A 122 -8.43 -0.69 5.36
C GLY A 122 -9.18 0.42 4.63
N LEU A 123 -10.49 0.43 4.81
CA LEU A 123 -11.37 1.47 4.31
C LEU A 123 -12.00 2.22 5.48
N GLU A 124 -12.00 3.54 5.38
CA GLU A 124 -12.71 4.42 6.29
C GLU A 124 -13.87 5.05 5.52
N PHE A 125 -15.10 4.72 5.92
CA PHE A 125 -16.31 5.18 5.28
C PHE A 125 -16.80 6.49 5.91
N SER A 126 -17.22 7.44 5.08
CA SER A 126 -17.87 8.66 5.55
C SER A 126 -19.27 8.35 6.10
N LYS A 127 -19.79 9.23 6.96
CA LYS A 127 -21.20 9.17 7.39
C LYS A 127 -22.17 9.46 6.25
N ASN A 128 -21.69 10.15 5.20
CA ASN A 128 -22.46 10.43 4.01
C ASN A 128 -22.14 9.36 2.95
N PRO A 129 -23.13 8.55 2.49
CA PRO A 129 -22.90 7.49 1.50
C PRO A 129 -22.51 8.01 0.11
N ALA A 130 -22.70 9.31 -0.15
CA ALA A 130 -22.25 9.94 -1.39
C ALA A 130 -20.74 10.24 -1.43
N ASP A 131 -20.07 10.23 -0.27
CA ASP A 131 -18.63 10.52 -0.19
C ASP A 131 -17.79 9.25 -0.40
N PRO A 132 -16.66 9.34 -1.13
CA PRO A 132 -15.78 8.21 -1.36
C PRO A 132 -15.18 7.72 -0.03
N PRO A 133 -15.00 6.40 0.12
CA PRO A 133 -14.27 5.86 1.24
C PRO A 133 -12.80 6.27 1.15
N ARG A 134 -12.14 6.42 2.29
CA ARG A 134 -10.70 6.69 2.38
C ARG A 134 -9.94 5.40 2.60
N VAL A 135 -8.96 5.14 1.74
CA VAL A 135 -8.08 3.98 1.87
C VAL A 135 -6.91 4.31 2.79
N HIS A 136 -6.59 3.41 3.71
CA HIS A 136 -5.47 3.55 4.66
C HIS A 136 -4.67 2.25 4.81
N ALA A 137 -3.40 2.35 5.20
CA ALA A 137 -2.49 1.19 5.25
C ALA A 137 -2.55 0.36 6.54
N ARG A 138 -3.51 0.61 7.45
CA ARG A 138 -3.67 -0.08 8.76
C ARG A 138 -2.37 -0.20 9.60
N GLY A 139 -1.48 0.80 9.50
CA GLY A 139 -0.19 0.79 10.18
C GLY A 139 0.91 -0.02 9.48
N ASN A 140 0.64 -0.62 8.32
CA ASN A 140 1.66 -1.24 7.48
C ASN A 140 2.49 -0.16 6.75
N PRO A 141 3.78 -0.43 6.48
CA PRO A 141 4.60 0.45 5.67
C PRO A 141 4.00 0.54 4.26
N SER A 142 3.96 1.73 3.68
CA SER A 142 3.54 1.96 2.29
C SER A 142 4.51 2.92 1.59
N GLY A 143 4.47 2.94 0.27
CA GLY A 143 5.24 3.88 -0.55
C GLY A 143 4.83 5.33 -0.23
N LEU A 144 5.80 6.25 -0.37
CA LEU A 144 5.74 7.62 0.15
C LEU A 144 4.53 8.45 -0.36
N ASP A 145 3.89 8.05 -1.45
CA ASP A 145 2.72 8.74 -2.03
C ASP A 145 1.54 7.82 -2.37
N THR A 146 1.64 6.52 -2.11
CA THR A 146 0.64 5.55 -2.60
C THR A 146 -0.75 5.86 -2.04
N LEU A 147 -0.84 6.21 -0.76
CA LEU A 147 -2.10 6.62 -0.12
C LEU A 147 -2.68 7.90 -0.73
N THR A 148 -1.83 8.89 -1.02
CA THR A 148 -2.26 10.14 -1.65
C THR A 148 -2.81 9.88 -3.04
N ILE A 149 -2.09 9.07 -3.84
CA ILE A 149 -2.48 8.71 -5.21
C ILE A 149 -3.82 7.99 -5.24
N VAL A 150 -4.00 6.94 -4.42
CA VAL A 150 -5.23 6.14 -4.46
C VAL A 150 -6.45 6.93 -3.95
N ASN A 151 -6.27 7.79 -2.94
CA ASN A 151 -7.36 8.64 -2.45
C ASN A 151 -7.69 9.77 -3.44
N ASP A 152 -6.69 10.29 -4.16
CA ASP A 152 -6.90 11.26 -5.24
C ASP A 152 -7.70 10.65 -6.41
N TRP A 153 -7.48 9.36 -6.73
CA TRP A 153 -8.31 8.65 -7.71
C TRP A 153 -9.79 8.64 -7.33
N LEU A 154 -10.10 8.28 -6.08
CA LEU A 154 -11.49 8.22 -5.58
C LEU A 154 -12.15 9.60 -5.56
N ALA A 155 -11.43 10.62 -5.08
CA ALA A 155 -11.92 11.99 -5.03
C ALA A 155 -12.19 12.58 -6.42
N LYS A 156 -11.29 12.34 -7.39
CA LYS A 156 -11.46 12.82 -8.76
C LYS A 156 -12.55 12.06 -9.50
N TYR A 157 -12.72 10.77 -9.23
CA TYR A 157 -13.85 10.01 -9.76
C TYR A 157 -15.17 10.61 -9.28
N GLN A 158 -15.33 10.85 -7.97
CA GLN A 158 -16.53 11.51 -7.43
C GLN A 158 -16.78 12.87 -8.10
N SER A 159 -15.74 13.70 -8.20
CA SER A 159 -15.84 15.04 -8.81
C SER A 159 -16.28 14.98 -10.28
N SER A 160 -15.85 13.95 -11.02
CA SER A 160 -16.24 13.76 -12.41
C SER A 160 -17.73 13.41 -12.57
N GLN A 161 -18.33 12.71 -11.60
CA GLN A 161 -19.75 12.37 -11.64
C GLN A 161 -20.64 13.57 -11.32
N VAL A 162 -20.23 14.42 -10.37
CA VAL A 162 -20.95 15.67 -10.03
C VAL A 162 -21.00 16.65 -11.20
N SER A 163 -20.01 16.58 -12.11
CA SER A 163 -19.92 17.46 -13.28
C SER A 163 -20.75 17.04 -14.49
N LYS A 164 -21.46 15.90 -14.42
CA LYS A 164 -22.30 15.40 -15.51
C LYS A 164 -23.70 16.03 -15.36
N PRO A 165 -24.17 16.87 -16.31
CA PRO A 165 -25.47 17.54 -16.24
C PRO A 165 -26.66 16.60 -16.40
#